data_AF-A0A1E4FAG9-F1
#
_entry.id   AF-A0A1E4FAG9-F1
#
_cell.length_a   1.000
_cell.length_b   1.000
_cell.length_c   1.000
_cell.angle_alpha   90.00
_cell.angle_beta   90.00
_cell.angle_gamma   90.00
#
_symmetry.space_group_name_H-M   'P 1'
#
loop_
_entity.id
_entity.type
_entity.pdbx_description
1 polymer ?
#
loop_
_entity_poly.entity_id
_entity_poly.type
_entity_poly.pdbx_seq_one_letter_code
_entity_poly.pdbx_strand_id
1 'polypeptide(L)'
;MLSPNGRKHRSVILVLCAIGATFVMGSVSASDDSTLGLTPTGRGPFDLYMRVVQCHAVLKDVSSNEDGGRAADRIAQGLHYTVRFAQFLLDENTVVGPDGTLRQLKDLLNDLLDADDRWNATLQTAAAPTQSTDLATEHCLVLFGHDWE
;
A
#
# COMPACT_ATOMS: atom_id res chain seq x y z
N MET A 1 -64.86 2.79 -23.72
CA MET A 1 -64.36 4.16 -23.52
C MET A 1 -63.97 4.33 -22.07
N LEU A 2 -62.75 4.85 -21.84
CA LEU A 2 -62.22 5.44 -20.59
C LEU A 2 -61.94 4.53 -19.38
N SER A 3 -60.66 4.11 -19.28
CA SER A 3 -59.86 4.21 -18.05
C SER A 3 -59.84 5.69 -17.61
N PRO A 4 -59.75 6.11 -16.33
CA PRO A 4 -58.70 5.68 -15.40
C PRO A 4 -59.05 5.66 -13.89
N ASN A 5 -58.22 5.01 -13.07
CA ASN A 5 -57.57 5.70 -11.96
C ASN A 5 -56.56 4.78 -11.26
N GLY A 6 -55.31 5.21 -11.35
CA GLY A 6 -54.16 4.51 -10.81
C GLY A 6 -54.12 4.58 -9.30
N ARG A 7 -53.93 3.42 -8.68
CA ARG A 7 -53.54 3.30 -7.29
C ARG A 7 -52.04 3.10 -7.24
N LYS A 8 -51.30 4.19 -7.02
CA LYS A 8 -49.85 4.19 -6.83
C LYS A 8 -49.51 3.40 -5.57
N HIS A 9 -48.91 2.22 -5.73
CA HIS A 9 -48.24 1.52 -4.63
C HIS A 9 -47.05 2.38 -4.18
N ARG A 10 -47.18 2.98 -2.99
CA ARG A 10 -46.05 3.62 -2.30
C ARG A 10 -45.26 2.52 -1.61
N SER A 11 -44.22 2.02 -2.27
CA SER A 11 -43.19 1.21 -1.64
C SER A 11 -42.42 2.10 -0.68
N VAL A 12 -42.55 1.83 0.62
CA VAL A 12 -41.73 2.44 1.66
C VAL A 12 -40.34 1.81 1.57
N ILE A 13 -39.37 2.56 1.04
CA ILE A 13 -37.96 2.15 1.06
C ILE A 13 -37.45 2.42 2.47
N LEU A 14 -37.28 1.34 3.23
CA LEU A 14 -36.62 1.34 4.53
C LEU A 14 -35.11 1.45 4.27
N VAL A 15 -34.59 2.68 4.34
CA VAL A 15 -33.15 2.93 4.33
C VAL A 15 -32.60 2.52 5.70
N LEU A 16 -32.08 1.31 5.81
CA LEU A 16 -31.23 0.93 6.92
C LEU A 16 -29.86 1.61 6.73
N CYS A 17 -29.69 2.78 7.34
CA CYS A 17 -28.36 3.32 7.64
C CYS A 17 -27.72 2.46 8.73
N ALA A 18 -27.07 1.36 8.32
CA ALA A 18 -26.08 0.71 9.16
C ALA A 18 -24.77 1.51 9.04
N ILE A 19 -24.58 2.49 9.92
CA ILE A 19 -23.28 3.08 10.19
C ILE A 19 -22.51 2.04 11.01
N GLY A 20 -22.00 1.02 10.32
CA GLY A 20 -20.93 0.19 10.85
C GLY A 20 -19.64 0.95 10.68
N ALA A 21 -18.86 1.12 11.76
CA ALA A 21 -17.55 1.73 11.73
C ALA A 21 -16.65 1.00 10.72
N THR A 22 -16.58 1.52 9.50
CA THR A 22 -15.56 1.15 8.53
C THR A 22 -14.25 1.72 9.05
N PHE A 23 -13.43 0.84 9.64
CA PHE A 23 -11.99 1.02 9.49
C PHE A 23 -11.74 1.13 7.99
N VAL A 24 -11.46 2.34 7.52
CA VAL A 24 -11.01 2.56 6.15
C VAL A 24 -9.57 2.04 6.09
N MET A 25 -9.41 0.72 6.06
CA MET A 25 -8.29 0.15 5.33
C MET A 25 -8.66 0.41 3.88
N GLY A 26 -8.10 1.47 3.31
CA GLY A 26 -8.31 1.82 1.90
C GLY A 26 -8.15 0.57 1.06
N SER A 27 -9.16 0.25 0.24
CA SER A 27 -9.10 -0.85 -0.71
C SER A 27 -7.86 -0.65 -1.55
N VAL A 28 -6.79 -1.38 -1.24
CA VAL A 28 -5.58 -1.25 -2.01
C VAL A 28 -5.89 -1.90 -3.34
N SER A 29 -5.96 -1.08 -4.38
CA SER A 29 -6.27 -1.56 -5.70
C SER A 29 -5.10 -2.41 -6.19
N ALA A 30 -5.38 -3.57 -6.79
CA ALA A 30 -4.36 -4.44 -7.38
C ALA A 30 -3.50 -3.73 -8.46
N SER A 31 -3.94 -2.56 -8.97
CA SER A 31 -3.18 -1.68 -9.85
C SER A 31 -1.98 -1.01 -9.18
N ASP A 32 -2.03 -0.86 -7.86
CA ASP A 32 -1.04 -0.09 -7.10
C ASP A 32 0.05 -0.99 -6.52
N ASP A 33 -0.24 -2.28 -6.34
CA ASP A 33 0.76 -3.28 -5.99
C ASP A 33 1.61 -3.68 -7.21
N SER A 34 1.04 -3.65 -8.41
CA SER A 34 1.78 -3.98 -9.64
C SER A 34 2.80 -2.92 -10.02
N THR A 35 2.58 -1.64 -9.69
CA THR A 35 3.59 -0.58 -9.87
C THR A 35 4.81 -0.77 -8.99
N LEU A 36 4.66 -1.51 -7.88
CA LEU A 36 5.73 -1.88 -6.95
C LEU A 36 6.37 -3.25 -7.27
N GLY A 37 5.96 -3.91 -8.36
CA GLY A 37 6.41 -5.26 -8.68
C GLY A 37 5.89 -6.33 -7.71
N LEU A 38 4.82 -6.03 -6.96
CA LEU A 38 4.21 -6.96 -6.02
C LEU A 38 3.03 -7.71 -6.66
N THR A 39 2.82 -8.93 -6.18
CA THR A 39 1.62 -9.71 -6.49
C THR A 39 0.81 -9.90 -5.20
N PRO A 40 -0.44 -9.41 -5.13
CA PRO A 40 -1.28 -9.60 -3.95
C PRO A 40 -1.49 -11.09 -3.65
N THR A 41 -1.35 -11.49 -2.39
CA THR A 41 -1.56 -12.88 -1.97
C THR A 41 -2.94 -13.12 -1.34
N GLY A 42 -3.69 -12.06 -1.05
CA GLY A 42 -4.97 -12.12 -0.34
C GLY A 42 -4.81 -12.23 1.18
N ARG A 43 -3.59 -12.02 1.71
CA ARG A 43 -3.25 -12.10 3.13
C ARG A 43 -3.05 -10.69 3.66
N GLY A 44 -4.14 -10.04 4.07
CA GLY A 44 -4.17 -8.61 4.42
C GLY A 44 -2.93 -8.06 5.16
N PRO A 45 -2.58 -8.59 6.36
CA PRO A 45 -1.40 -8.13 7.10
C PRO A 45 -0.06 -8.37 6.37
N PHE A 46 0.07 -9.51 5.67
CA PHE A 46 1.27 -9.83 4.92
C PHE A 46 1.41 -8.97 3.66
N ASP A 47 0.34 -8.77 2.89
CA ASP A 47 0.35 -7.92 1.70
C ASP A 47 0.65 -6.45 2.09
N LEU A 48 0.09 -5.97 3.20
CA LEU A 48 0.43 -4.65 3.74
C LEU A 48 1.91 -4.55 4.13
N TYR A 49 2.42 -5.54 4.88
CA TYR A 49 3.83 -5.59 5.26
C TYR A 49 4.75 -5.58 4.02
N MET A 50 4.43 -6.39 3.02
CA MET A 50 5.18 -6.45 1.76
C MET A 50 5.18 -5.10 1.03
N ARG A 51 4.05 -4.38 1.02
CA ARG A 51 4.00 -3.02 0.45
C ARG A 51 4.90 -2.06 1.20
N VAL A 52 4.88 -2.10 2.53
CA VAL A 52 5.70 -1.21 3.36
C VAL A 52 7.19 -1.41 3.06
N VAL A 53 7.68 -2.65 3.08
CA VAL A 53 9.11 -2.93 2.78
C VAL A 53 9.45 -2.62 1.33
N GLN A 54 8.53 -2.83 0.38
CA GLN A 54 8.76 -2.51 -1.02
C GLN A 54 8.83 -0.99 -1.26
N CYS A 55 7.99 -0.21 -0.58
CA CYS A 55 8.06 1.24 -0.65
C CYS A 55 9.34 1.80 -0.01
N HIS A 56 9.90 1.14 1.01
CA HIS A 56 11.23 1.51 1.49
C HIS A 56 12.26 1.37 0.36
N ALA A 57 12.27 0.25 -0.37
CA ALA A 57 13.23 0.04 -1.46
C ALA A 57 13.11 1.10 -2.56
N VAL A 58 11.88 1.42 -3.00
CA VAL A 58 11.61 2.48 -3.98
C VAL A 58 12.14 3.83 -3.51
N LEU A 59 11.79 4.23 -2.28
CA LEU A 59 12.21 5.53 -1.73
C LEU A 59 13.73 5.60 -1.53
N LYS A 60 14.37 4.49 -1.20
CA LYS A 60 15.83 4.40 -1.02
C LYS A 60 16.57 4.59 -2.35
N ASP A 61 16.06 3.97 -3.40
CA ASP A 61 16.59 4.07 -4.76
C ASP A 61 16.62 5.54 -5.25
N VAL A 62 15.51 6.27 -5.08
CA VAL A 62 15.45 7.69 -5.48
C VAL A 62 16.17 8.63 -4.52
N SER A 63 16.27 8.30 -3.22
CA SER A 63 16.99 9.13 -2.24
C SER A 63 18.46 9.35 -2.58
N SER A 64 19.06 8.38 -3.30
CA SER A 64 20.47 8.44 -3.71
C SER A 64 20.73 9.49 -4.80
N ASN A 65 19.68 10.02 -5.42
CA ASN A 65 19.75 10.89 -6.59
C ASN A 65 19.13 12.29 -6.37
N GLU A 66 18.55 12.59 -5.21
CA GLU A 66 17.89 13.87 -4.95
C GLU A 66 18.81 14.92 -4.32
N ASP A 67 18.98 16.05 -5.02
CA ASP A 67 19.73 17.23 -4.56
C ASP A 67 18.90 18.13 -3.61
N GLY A 68 18.49 17.57 -2.47
CA GLY A 68 17.90 18.33 -1.34
C GLY A 68 16.58 19.07 -1.60
N GLY A 69 16.00 19.62 -0.52
CA GLY A 69 14.73 20.37 -0.57
C GLY A 69 13.50 19.55 -0.19
N ARG A 70 12.30 20.07 -0.47
CA ARG A 70 11.03 19.50 0.04
C ARG A 70 10.73 18.07 -0.43
N ALA A 71 11.20 17.68 -1.62
CA ALA A 71 11.06 16.32 -2.10
C ALA A 71 11.96 15.37 -1.29
N ALA A 72 13.23 15.74 -1.09
CA ALA A 72 14.18 15.02 -0.26
C ALA A 72 13.69 14.88 1.20
N ASP A 73 13.08 15.92 1.77
CA ASP A 73 12.50 15.85 3.13
C ASP A 73 11.38 14.81 3.21
N ARG A 74 10.49 14.76 2.20
CA ARG A 74 9.40 13.76 2.14
C ARG A 74 9.91 12.35 1.93
N ILE A 75 10.96 12.18 1.13
CA ILE A 75 11.62 10.88 0.91
C ILE A 75 12.27 10.40 2.21
N ALA A 76 13.02 11.26 2.90
CA ALA A 76 13.64 10.95 4.18
C ALA A 76 12.58 10.57 5.24
N GLN A 77 11.47 11.32 5.30
CA GLN A 77 10.34 10.99 6.16
C GLN A 77 9.75 9.63 5.80
N GLY A 78 9.51 9.36 4.52
CA GLY A 78 8.96 8.08 4.06
C GLY A 78 9.87 6.89 4.35
N LEU A 79 11.18 7.05 4.21
CA LEU A 79 12.16 6.03 4.59
C LEU A 79 12.09 5.72 6.10
N HIS A 80 12.01 6.75 6.93
CA HIS A 80 11.90 6.57 8.38
C HIS A 80 10.57 5.93 8.79
N TYR A 81 9.46 6.38 8.19
CA TYR A 81 8.14 5.87 8.50
C TYR A 81 7.95 4.42 8.05
N THR A 82 8.42 4.05 6.85
CA THR A 82 8.30 2.67 6.35
C THR A 82 9.02 1.67 7.26
N VAL A 83 10.22 1.98 7.77
CA VAL A 83 10.92 1.12 8.75
C VAL A 83 10.10 0.97 10.02
N ARG A 84 9.65 2.09 10.61
CA ARG A 84 8.89 2.05 11.88
C ARG A 84 7.57 1.31 11.74
N PHE A 85 6.88 1.50 10.62
CA PHE A 85 5.61 0.84 10.40
C PHE A 85 5.77 -0.66 10.13
N ALA A 86 6.83 -1.07 9.43
CA ALA A 86 7.18 -2.48 9.29
C ALA A 86 7.47 -3.13 10.66
N GLN A 87 8.24 -2.44 11.53
CA GLN A 87 8.49 -2.90 12.90
C GLN A 87 7.19 -3.08 13.69
N PHE A 88 6.31 -2.07 13.65
CA PHE A 88 5.00 -2.13 14.29
C PHE A 88 4.18 -3.35 13.82
N LEU A 89 4.10 -3.59 12.51
CA LEU A 89 3.36 -4.74 11.96
C LEU A 89 3.93 -6.09 12.44
N LEU A 90 5.25 -6.21 12.55
CA LEU A 90 5.91 -7.42 13.05
C LEU A 90 5.70 -7.61 14.56
N ASP A 91 5.72 -6.53 15.34
CA ASP A 91 5.51 -6.55 16.79
C ASP A 91 4.06 -6.96 17.16
N GLU A 92 3.08 -6.60 16.33
CA GLU A 92 1.69 -7.04 16.47
C GLU A 92 1.50 -8.55 16.19
N ASN A 93 2.54 -9.26 15.73
CA ASN A 93 2.53 -10.71 15.46
C ASN A 93 1.39 -11.17 14.52
N THR A 94 1.02 -10.32 13.55
CA THR A 94 -0.07 -10.61 12.59
C THR A 94 0.42 -11.00 11.20
N VAL A 95 1.73 -10.84 10.92
CA VAL A 95 2.31 -11.02 9.59
C VAL A 95 2.70 -12.50 9.38
N VAL A 96 1.80 -13.27 8.78
CA VAL A 96 2.03 -14.68 8.43
C VAL A 96 2.37 -14.82 6.95
N GLY A 97 3.57 -15.35 6.66
CA GLY A 97 4.07 -15.56 5.32
C GLY A 97 3.28 -16.61 4.51
N PRO A 98 3.54 -16.71 3.19
CA PRO A 98 2.89 -17.70 2.33
C PRO A 98 3.18 -19.15 2.73
N ASP A 99 4.34 -19.39 3.34
CA ASP A 99 4.79 -20.68 3.89
C ASP A 99 4.11 -21.04 5.23
N GLY A 100 3.30 -20.14 5.78
CA GLY A 100 2.63 -20.30 7.07
C GLY A 100 3.49 -19.89 8.28
N THR A 101 4.70 -19.38 8.05
CA THR A 101 5.59 -18.94 9.13
C THR A 101 5.23 -17.52 9.57
N LEU A 102 5.19 -17.29 10.88
CA LEU A 102 5.06 -15.95 11.43
C LEU A 102 6.38 -15.19 11.22
N ARG A 103 6.31 -14.04 10.56
CA ARG A 103 7.47 -13.15 10.43
C ARG A 103 7.74 -12.43 11.74
N GLN A 104 9.01 -12.26 12.05
CA GLN A 104 9.48 -11.63 13.29
C GLN A 104 10.38 -10.44 12.99
N LEU A 105 10.60 -9.58 13.99
CA LEU A 105 11.46 -8.41 13.88
C LEU A 105 12.88 -8.73 13.37
N LYS A 106 13.42 -9.91 13.70
CA LYS A 106 14.73 -10.38 13.23
C LYS A 106 14.82 -10.56 11.71
N ASP A 107 13.67 -10.75 11.04
CA ASP A 107 13.58 -11.00 9.60
C ASP A 107 13.58 -9.69 8.80
N LEU A 108 13.28 -8.56 9.46
CA LEU A 108 13.11 -7.25 8.82
C LEU A 108 14.33 -6.81 7.99
N LEU A 109 15.54 -7.03 8.49
CA LEU A 109 16.75 -6.63 7.76
C LEU A 109 16.86 -7.37 6.42
N ASN A 110 16.61 -8.68 6.42
CA ASN A 110 16.64 -9.47 5.19
C ASN A 110 15.49 -9.09 4.28
N ASP A 111 14.30 -8.80 4.82
CA ASP A 111 13.14 -8.40 4.03
C ASP A 111 13.33 -7.06 3.30
N LEU A 112 14.07 -6.12 3.90
CA LEU A 112 14.46 -4.86 3.28
C LEU A 112 15.50 -5.07 2.16
N LEU A 113 16.48 -5.95 2.37
CA LEU A 113 17.46 -6.30 1.32
C LEU A 113 16.77 -7.02 0.15
N ASP A 114 15.90 -7.97 0.45
CA ASP A 114 15.12 -8.68 -0.56
C ASP A 114 14.17 -7.71 -1.31
N ALA A 115 13.70 -6.65 -0.65
CA ALA A 115 12.90 -5.61 -1.30
C ALA A 115 13.71 -4.78 -2.30
N ASP A 116 14.95 -4.43 -1.95
CA ASP A 116 15.88 -3.77 -2.86
C ASP A 116 16.14 -4.65 -4.10
N ASP A 117 16.41 -5.94 -3.91
CA ASP A 117 16.62 -6.89 -5.01
C ASP A 117 15.37 -7.06 -5.89
N ARG A 118 14.18 -7.15 -5.29
CA ARG A 118 12.90 -7.19 -6.02
C ARG A 118 12.65 -5.91 -6.81
N TRP A 119 12.95 -4.74 -6.24
CA TRP A 119 12.79 -3.47 -6.93
C TRP A 119 13.71 -3.40 -8.15
N ASN A 120 14.98 -3.75 -7.97
CA ASN A 120 15.96 -3.81 -9.06
C ASN A 120 15.51 -4.77 -10.17
N ALA A 121 14.99 -5.95 -9.82
CA ALA A 121 14.46 -6.91 -10.79
C ALA A 121 13.22 -6.36 -11.53
N THR A 122 12.35 -5.62 -10.83
CA THR A 122 11.17 -4.96 -11.41
C THR A 122 11.61 -3.95 -12.46
N LEU A 123 12.57 -3.07 -12.14
CA LEU A 123 13.09 -2.07 -13.06
C LEU A 123 13.78 -2.67 -14.28
N GLN A 124 14.49 -3.79 -14.14
CA GLN A 124 15.13 -4.48 -15.26
C GLN A 124 14.14 -5.01 -16.30
N THR A 125 12.90 -5.30 -15.89
CA THR A 125 11.85 -5.82 -16.78
C THR A 125 10.87 -4.75 -17.26
N ALA A 126 10.96 -3.53 -16.70
CA ALA A 126 10.08 -2.42 -17.04
C ALA A 126 10.39 -1.87 -18.44
N ALA A 127 9.34 -1.63 -19.24
CA ALA A 127 9.50 -1.01 -20.56
C ALA A 127 9.98 0.46 -20.48
N ALA A 128 9.69 1.14 -19.38
CA ALA A 128 10.10 2.52 -19.11
C ALA A 128 10.54 2.68 -17.65
N PRO A 129 11.78 2.27 -17.27
CA PRO A 129 12.23 2.21 -15.88
C PRO A 129 12.11 3.52 -15.11
N THR A 130 12.45 4.66 -15.74
CA THR A 130 12.31 5.98 -15.11
C THR A 130 10.86 6.31 -14.79
N GLN A 131 9.93 6.11 -15.74
CA GLN A 131 8.51 6.36 -15.51
C GLN A 131 7.94 5.42 -14.42
N SER A 132 8.38 4.16 -14.41
CA SER A 132 8.01 3.20 -13.35
C SER A 132 8.49 3.68 -11.98
N THR A 133 9.71 4.23 -11.91
CA THR A 133 10.29 4.80 -10.68
C THR A 133 9.51 6.01 -10.20
N ASP A 134 9.16 6.94 -11.09
CA ASP A 134 8.39 8.14 -10.74
C ASP A 134 7.01 7.78 -10.18
N LEU A 135 6.30 6.87 -10.84
CA LEU A 135 4.96 6.41 -10.41
C LEU A 135 5.01 5.67 -9.07
N ALA A 136 5.99 4.79 -8.88
CA ALA A 136 6.18 4.07 -7.63
C ALA A 136 6.54 5.04 -6.50
N THR A 137 7.39 6.03 -6.77
CA THR A 137 7.79 7.04 -5.79
C THR A 137 6.60 7.89 -5.37
N GLU A 138 5.81 8.40 -6.32
CA GLU A 138 4.59 9.15 -6.02
C GLU A 138 3.64 8.33 -5.15
N HIS A 139 3.40 7.07 -5.52
CA HIS A 139 2.56 6.15 -4.75
C HIS A 139 3.06 5.98 -3.32
N CYS A 140 4.35 5.68 -3.13
CA CYS A 140 4.94 5.49 -1.81
C CYS A 140 4.93 6.77 -0.97
N LEU A 141 5.11 7.95 -1.58
CA LEU A 141 5.06 9.23 -0.88
C LEU A 141 3.63 9.61 -0.46
N VAL A 142 2.60 9.20 -1.20
CA VAL A 142 1.19 9.36 -0.78
C VAL A 142 0.90 8.54 0.47
N LEU A 143 1.45 7.32 0.55
CA LEU A 143 1.23 6.43 1.69
C LEU A 143 2.10 6.76 2.90
N PHE A 144 3.36 7.12 2.67
CA PHE A 144 4.38 7.13 3.73
C PHE A 144 5.17 8.45 3.81
N GLY A 145 5.07 9.33 2.81
CA GLY A 145 5.80 10.59 2.74
C GLY A 145 5.13 11.76 3.48
N HIS A 146 4.32 11.46 4.50
CA HIS A 146 3.56 12.42 5.30
C HIS A 146 3.78 12.15 6.79
N ASP A 147 3.58 13.17 7.62
CA ASP A 147 3.64 13.02 9.07
C ASP A 147 2.33 12.42 9.57
N TRP A 148 2.41 11.19 10.06
CA TRP A 148 1.30 10.47 10.68
C TRP A 148 1.45 10.59 12.20
N GLU A 149 1.36 11.82 12.72
CA GLU A 149 1.21 12.10 14.17
C GLU A 149 -0.23 11.90 14.65
#